data_AF-A0AAE1LJK1-F1
#
_entry.id   AF-A0AAE1LJK1-F1
#
_cell.length_a   1.000
_cell.length_b   1.000
_cell.length_c   1.000
_cell.angle_alpha   90.00
_cell.angle_beta   90.00
_cell.angle_gamma   90.00
#
_symmetry.space_group_name_H-M   'P 1'
#
loop_
_entity.id
_entity.type
_entity.pdbx_description
1 polymer ?
#
loop_
_entity_poly.entity_id
_entity_poly.type
_entity_poly.pdbx_seq_one_letter_code
_entity_poly.pdbx_strand_id
1 'polypeptide(L)'
;MSQLENVINLKQDLAELLNKVQHHSCQKGYCQVNKNSQRKCRFNFPKPLVEESFIKIDNANDIEFNSKRNDENLNKFNPYIILNWRANMDIAPVLSKTALVNYLEKYVSKSEPKSKSLVEILNEIANTNCKSVKSVIQKVFIKSCTQRDYSAQEVGHFIMSEKYVSSSRAFVNVFLPKNDEWVMIEDDNKKGLSIVEKYMQRSNYFDKKIENFLTCHCNGVPKGQA
;
A
#
# COMPACT_ATOMS: atom_id res chain seq x y z
N MET A 1 -15.73 30.34 -15.02
CA MET A 1 -14.26 30.42 -15.22
C MET A 1 -13.53 29.53 -14.21
N SER A 2 -13.70 29.70 -12.89
CA SER A 2 -12.95 28.94 -11.86
C SER A 2 -13.14 27.42 -11.80
N GLN A 3 -14.34 26.90 -12.09
CA GLN A 3 -14.59 25.44 -12.04
C GLN A 3 -13.90 24.69 -13.19
N LEU A 4 -13.77 25.32 -14.36
CA LEU A 4 -13.12 24.72 -15.51
C LEU A 4 -11.60 24.62 -15.30
N GLU A 5 -10.99 25.67 -14.76
CA GLU A 5 -9.56 25.72 -14.42
C GLU A 5 -9.19 24.67 -13.36
N ASN A 6 -10.02 24.51 -12.32
CA ASN A 6 -9.83 23.48 -11.30
C ASN A 6 -9.91 22.07 -11.87
N VAL A 7 -10.84 21.80 -12.80
CA VAL A 7 -10.99 20.48 -13.44
C VAL A 7 -9.83 20.19 -14.40
N ILE A 8 -9.33 21.19 -15.12
CA ILE A 8 -8.16 21.06 -16.01
C ILE A 8 -6.91 20.75 -15.18
N ASN A 9 -6.72 21.44 -14.06
CA ASN A 9 -5.60 21.23 -13.15
C ASN A 9 -5.59 19.79 -12.59
N LEU A 10 -6.75 19.27 -12.15
CA LEU A 10 -6.85 17.90 -11.61
C LEU A 10 -6.52 16.81 -12.64
N LYS A 11 -6.94 16.97 -13.90
CA LYS A 11 -6.61 15.98 -14.94
C LYS A 11 -5.12 15.97 -15.26
N GLN A 12 -4.50 17.15 -15.29
CA GLN A 12 -3.07 17.27 -15.53
C GLN A 12 -2.27 16.71 -14.35
N ASP A 13 -2.64 17.06 -13.11
CA ASP A 13 -2.03 16.49 -11.89
C ASP A 13 -2.16 14.97 -11.86
N LEU A 14 -3.34 14.42 -12.21
CA LEU A 14 -3.53 12.98 -12.31
C LEU A 14 -2.58 12.35 -13.35
N ALA A 15 -2.47 12.93 -14.55
CA ALA A 15 -1.58 12.41 -15.57
C ALA A 15 -0.11 12.43 -15.14
N GLU A 16 0.34 13.51 -14.49
CA GLU A 16 1.68 13.65 -13.95
C GLU A 16 1.95 12.61 -12.84
N LEU A 17 1.00 12.42 -11.93
CA LEU A 17 1.08 11.40 -10.89
C LEU A 17 1.20 10.00 -11.49
N LEU A 18 0.33 9.65 -12.44
CA LEU A 18 0.34 8.32 -13.06
C LEU A 18 1.67 8.02 -13.75
N ASN A 19 2.19 8.96 -14.52
CA ASN A 19 3.49 8.83 -15.17
C ASN A 19 4.64 8.69 -14.15
N LYS A 20 4.54 9.36 -13.01
CA LYS A 20 5.60 9.39 -11.99
C LYS A 20 5.61 8.17 -11.08
N VAL A 21 4.44 7.72 -10.60
CA VAL A 21 4.36 6.71 -9.53
C VAL A 21 3.66 5.41 -9.94
N GLN A 22 2.96 5.41 -11.08
CA GLN A 22 2.09 4.29 -11.46
C GLN A 22 2.53 3.57 -12.74
N HIS A 23 3.45 4.16 -13.49
CA HIS A 23 4.05 3.55 -14.68
C HIS A 23 5.09 2.49 -14.29
N HIS A 24 4.90 1.28 -14.80
CA HIS A 24 5.81 0.16 -14.57
C HIS A 24 7.06 0.29 -15.45
N SER A 25 8.23 0.21 -14.82
CA SER A 25 9.49 0.02 -15.53
C SER A 25 10.12 -1.29 -15.06
N CYS A 26 10.21 -2.28 -15.94
CA CYS A 26 10.62 -3.61 -15.51
C CYS A 26 12.13 -3.68 -15.22
N GLN A 27 12.48 -3.72 -13.94
CA GLN A 27 13.85 -3.89 -13.43
C GLN A 27 14.30 -5.36 -13.31
N LYS A 28 15.54 -5.62 -13.75
CA LYS A 28 16.23 -6.91 -13.57
C LYS A 28 16.32 -7.26 -12.07
N GLY A 29 15.98 -8.48 -11.70
CA GLY A 29 16.10 -9.00 -10.32
C GLY A 29 14.88 -8.79 -9.41
N TYR A 30 13.93 -7.92 -9.78
CA TYR A 30 12.68 -7.75 -9.02
C TYR A 30 11.46 -8.20 -9.83
N CYS A 31 11.20 -7.56 -10.98
CA CYS A 31 10.06 -7.90 -11.83
C CYS A 31 10.39 -9.09 -12.75
N GLN A 32 11.62 -9.18 -13.27
CA GLN A 32 11.94 -10.19 -14.28
C GLN A 32 12.13 -11.55 -13.62
N VAL A 33 11.22 -12.47 -13.90
CA VAL A 33 11.28 -13.87 -13.46
C VAL A 33 11.48 -14.78 -14.68
N ASN A 34 12.29 -15.81 -14.53
CA ASN A 34 12.43 -16.85 -15.54
C ASN A 34 11.25 -17.82 -15.39
N LYS A 35 10.38 -17.89 -16.39
CA LYS A 35 9.34 -18.92 -16.51
C LYS A 35 9.53 -19.64 -17.84
N ASN A 36 9.69 -20.96 -17.81
CA ASN A 36 9.87 -21.81 -18.99
C ASN A 36 10.96 -21.30 -19.94
N SER A 37 12.14 -20.99 -19.40
CA SER A 37 13.28 -20.43 -20.16
C SER A 37 13.04 -19.08 -20.85
N GLN A 38 11.93 -18.40 -20.55
CA GLN A 38 11.63 -17.05 -21.01
C GLN A 38 11.62 -16.06 -19.84
N ARG A 39 12.22 -14.88 -20.03
CA ARG A 39 12.10 -13.78 -19.06
C ARG A 39 10.71 -13.16 -19.21
N LYS A 40 9.90 -13.26 -18.16
CA LYS A 40 8.59 -12.61 -18.08
C LYS A 40 8.52 -11.69 -16.88
N CYS A 41 7.75 -10.62 -16.98
CA CYS A 41 7.47 -9.78 -15.82
C CYS A 41 6.57 -10.54 -14.84
N ARG A 42 6.94 -10.57 -13.56
CA ARG A 42 6.20 -11.15 -12.42
C ARG A 42 4.78 -10.60 -12.32
N PHE A 43 4.60 -9.33 -12.70
CA PHE A 43 3.33 -8.63 -12.67
C PHE A 43 2.58 -8.71 -14.01
N ASN A 44 3.08 -9.48 -14.97
CA ASN A 44 2.54 -9.65 -16.32
C ASN A 44 2.42 -8.33 -17.10
N PHE A 45 3.45 -7.48 -17.05
CA PHE A 45 3.61 -6.37 -18.01
C PHE A 45 4.37 -6.83 -19.27
N PRO A 46 4.11 -6.24 -20.46
CA PRO A 46 3.06 -5.25 -20.73
C PRO A 46 1.64 -5.85 -20.64
N LYS A 47 0.68 -5.05 -20.18
CA LYS A 47 -0.75 -5.43 -20.06
C LYS A 47 -1.47 -5.15 -21.38
N PRO A 48 -2.46 -5.97 -21.77
CA PRO A 48 -3.26 -5.68 -22.96
C PRO A 48 -4.01 -4.35 -22.81
N LEU A 49 -4.10 -3.62 -23.92
CA LEU A 49 -4.94 -2.44 -24.03
C LEU A 49 -6.41 -2.85 -24.02
N VAL A 50 -7.25 -2.03 -23.39
CA VAL A 50 -8.66 -2.31 -23.18
C VAL A 50 -9.42 -0.99 -23.36
N GLU A 51 -10.30 -0.90 -24.36
CA GLU A 51 -11.03 0.34 -24.66
C GLU A 51 -12.09 0.68 -23.61
N GLU A 52 -12.74 -0.35 -23.06
CA GLU A 52 -13.81 -0.23 -22.06
C GLU A 52 -13.63 -1.25 -20.93
N SER A 53 -13.97 -0.84 -19.71
CA SER A 53 -13.83 -1.72 -18.55
C SER A 53 -14.85 -2.86 -18.61
N PHE A 54 -14.40 -4.09 -18.35
CA PHE A 54 -15.27 -5.27 -18.35
C PHE A 54 -14.90 -6.26 -17.25
N ILE A 55 -15.84 -7.16 -16.95
CA ILE A 55 -15.62 -8.29 -16.04
C ILE A 55 -15.48 -9.54 -16.89
N LYS A 56 -14.39 -10.27 -16.67
CA LYS A 56 -14.16 -11.59 -17.26
C LYS A 56 -14.44 -12.65 -16.20
N ILE A 57 -15.16 -13.69 -16.58
CA ILE A 57 -15.30 -14.90 -15.77
C ILE A 57 -14.55 -15.99 -16.52
N ASP A 58 -13.62 -16.67 -15.85
CA ASP A 58 -12.88 -17.77 -16.45
C ASP A 58 -13.60 -19.12 -16.26
N ASN A 59 -13.02 -20.18 -16.83
CA ASN A 59 -13.59 -21.52 -16.76
C ASN A 59 -13.54 -22.13 -15.34
N ALA A 60 -12.73 -21.56 -14.44
CA ALA A 60 -12.67 -21.92 -13.03
C ALA A 60 -13.65 -21.08 -12.18
N ASN A 61 -14.50 -20.26 -12.82
CA ASN A 61 -15.42 -19.33 -12.20
C ASN A 61 -14.73 -18.22 -11.39
N ASP A 62 -13.44 -17.96 -11.67
CA ASP A 62 -12.73 -16.81 -11.14
C ASP A 62 -13.15 -15.55 -11.91
N ILE A 63 -13.50 -14.52 -11.14
CA ILE A 63 -13.99 -13.24 -11.65
C ILE A 63 -12.82 -12.26 -11.66
N GLU A 64 -12.48 -11.73 -12.84
CA GLU A 64 -11.43 -10.74 -13.02
C GLU A 64 -12.00 -9.42 -13.58
N PHE A 65 -11.71 -8.31 -12.91
CA PHE A 65 -11.99 -6.98 -13.41
C PHE A 65 -10.83 -6.45 -14.27
N ASN A 66 -11.15 -6.13 -15.51
CA ASN A 66 -10.28 -5.52 -16.49
C ASN A 66 -10.70 -4.06 -16.68
N SER A 67 -9.90 -3.13 -16.16
CA SER A 67 -10.13 -1.71 -16.34
C SER A 67 -9.76 -1.26 -17.76
N LYS A 68 -10.47 -0.26 -18.29
CA LYS A 68 -10.02 0.54 -19.44
C LYS A 68 -8.55 0.92 -19.28
N ARG A 69 -7.76 0.69 -20.33
CA ARG A 69 -6.32 0.89 -20.36
C ARG A 69 -5.88 1.32 -21.75
N ASN A 70 -5.30 2.51 -21.82
CA ASN A 70 -4.69 3.09 -23.01
C ASN A 70 -3.15 3.01 -23.01
N ASP A 71 -2.54 2.61 -21.90
CA ASP A 71 -1.09 2.43 -21.75
C ASP A 71 -0.81 1.05 -21.16
N GLU A 72 -0.04 0.24 -21.88
CA GLU A 72 0.29 -1.14 -21.54
C GLU A 72 1.13 -1.29 -20.26
N ASN A 73 1.87 -0.26 -19.86
CA ASN A 73 2.77 -0.27 -18.70
C ASN A 73 2.16 0.44 -17.49
N LEU A 74 0.95 0.97 -17.61
CA LEU A 74 0.25 1.62 -16.51
C LEU A 74 -0.38 0.60 -15.56
N ASN A 75 -0.04 0.68 -14.27
CA ASN A 75 -0.67 -0.15 -13.26
C ASN A 75 -2.13 0.26 -13.01
N LYS A 76 -2.95 -0.66 -12.49
CA LYS A 76 -4.34 -0.36 -12.08
C LYS A 76 -4.32 0.76 -11.04
N PHE A 77 -5.27 1.69 -11.13
CA PHE A 77 -5.38 2.80 -10.18
C PHE A 77 -6.83 3.23 -10.02
N ASN A 78 -7.10 3.95 -8.94
CA ASN A 78 -8.34 4.69 -8.75
C ASN A 78 -8.00 6.19 -8.76
N PRO A 79 -8.57 7.00 -9.67
CA PRO A 79 -8.26 8.43 -9.80
C PRO A 79 -8.38 9.20 -8.47
N TYR A 80 -9.43 8.92 -7.70
CA TYR A 80 -9.68 9.61 -6.44
C TYR A 80 -8.66 9.23 -5.37
N ILE A 81 -8.30 7.96 -5.28
CA ILE A 81 -7.33 7.49 -4.28
C ILE A 81 -5.94 8.02 -4.61
N ILE A 82 -5.49 7.92 -5.87
CA ILE A 82 -4.12 8.33 -6.22
C ILE A 82 -3.91 9.85 -6.12
N LEU A 83 -4.94 10.67 -6.37
CA LEU A 83 -4.86 12.12 -6.19
C LEU A 83 -4.61 12.51 -4.71
N ASN A 84 -5.21 11.76 -3.79
CA ASN A 84 -5.03 11.96 -2.35
C ASN A 84 -3.75 11.27 -1.82
N TRP A 85 -3.46 10.06 -2.30
CA TRP A 85 -2.34 9.24 -1.85
C TRP A 85 -1.00 9.68 -2.41
N ARG A 86 -0.98 10.15 -3.67
CA ARG A 86 0.20 10.65 -4.43
C ARG A 86 1.39 9.68 -4.47
N ALA A 87 1.15 8.39 -4.31
CA ALA A 87 2.16 7.33 -4.37
C ALA A 87 1.65 6.11 -5.14
N ASN A 88 2.54 5.15 -5.40
CA ASN A 88 2.17 3.92 -6.09
C ASN A 88 1.06 3.20 -5.31
N MET A 89 0.06 2.69 -6.03
CA MET A 89 -1.00 1.88 -5.46
C MET A 89 -1.11 0.54 -6.19
N ASP A 90 -1.39 -0.53 -5.46
CA ASP A 90 -1.74 -1.82 -6.06
C ASP A 90 -3.16 -2.18 -5.61
N ILE A 91 -4.14 -1.75 -6.40
CA ILE A 91 -5.56 -1.90 -6.07
C ILE A 91 -6.24 -2.86 -7.04
N ALA A 92 -7.04 -3.74 -6.48
CA ALA A 92 -7.97 -4.59 -7.21
C ALA A 92 -9.31 -4.61 -6.48
N PRO A 93 -10.45 -4.49 -7.19
CA PRO A 93 -11.75 -4.68 -6.56
C PRO A 93 -11.90 -6.14 -6.13
N VAL A 94 -12.57 -6.34 -5.00
CA VAL A 94 -12.97 -7.66 -4.52
C VAL A 94 -14.29 -8.02 -5.20
N LEU A 95 -14.28 -9.04 -6.05
CA LEU A 95 -15.42 -9.39 -6.92
C LEU A 95 -16.19 -10.63 -6.44
N SER A 96 -15.68 -11.34 -5.43
CA SER A 96 -16.31 -12.53 -4.87
C SER A 96 -16.00 -12.65 -3.38
N LYS A 97 -16.97 -13.14 -2.60
CA LYS A 97 -16.79 -13.45 -1.18
C LYS A 97 -15.69 -14.50 -0.98
N THR A 98 -15.67 -15.53 -1.82
CA THR A 98 -14.65 -16.59 -1.77
C THR A 98 -13.26 -16.02 -2.06
N ALA A 99 -13.15 -15.12 -3.06
CA ALA A 99 -11.88 -14.45 -3.36
C ALA A 99 -11.39 -13.59 -2.19
N LEU A 100 -12.29 -12.91 -1.47
CA LEU A 100 -11.95 -12.17 -0.25
C LEU A 100 -11.43 -13.09 0.85
N VAL A 101 -12.15 -14.17 1.14
CA VAL A 101 -11.78 -15.11 2.20
C VAL A 101 -10.43 -15.74 1.88
N ASN A 102 -10.23 -16.25 0.66
CA ASN A 102 -8.95 -16.82 0.23
C ASN A 102 -7.80 -15.81 0.31
N TYR A 103 -8.07 -14.55 -0.04
CA TYR A 103 -7.08 -13.48 0.10
C TYR A 103 -6.73 -13.26 1.57
N LEU A 104 -7.72 -13.07 2.44
CA LEU A 104 -7.50 -12.89 3.88
C LEU A 104 -6.77 -14.07 4.49
N GLU A 105 -7.20 -15.30 4.19
CA GLU A 105 -6.58 -16.54 4.65
C GLU A 105 -5.12 -16.60 4.24
N LYS A 106 -4.77 -16.27 3.00
CA LYS A 106 -3.38 -16.23 2.52
C LYS A 106 -2.49 -15.29 3.35
N TYR A 107 -3.02 -14.18 3.84
CA TYR A 107 -2.25 -13.24 4.67
C TYR A 107 -2.27 -13.60 6.15
N VAL A 108 -3.38 -14.14 6.66
CA VAL A 108 -3.50 -14.62 8.05
C VAL A 108 -2.63 -15.85 8.27
N SER A 109 -2.59 -16.77 7.29
CA SER A 109 -1.77 -17.99 7.32
C SER A 109 -0.32 -17.77 6.88
N LYS A 110 0.06 -16.53 6.52
CA LYS A 110 1.42 -16.23 6.06
C LYS A 110 2.38 -16.39 7.24
N SER A 111 3.06 -17.53 7.28
CA SER A 111 4.11 -17.76 8.27
C SER A 111 5.27 -16.80 8.06
N GLU A 112 5.88 -16.37 9.16
CA GLU A 112 7.11 -15.60 9.09
C GLU A 112 8.26 -16.52 8.70
N PRO A 113 9.10 -16.13 7.72
CA PRO A 113 10.25 -16.92 7.35
C PRO A 113 11.23 -16.95 8.53
N LYS A 114 11.65 -18.15 8.92
CA LYS A 114 12.70 -18.32 9.93
C LYS A 114 13.96 -17.55 9.53
N SER A 115 14.61 -16.90 10.49
CA SER A 115 15.86 -16.22 10.22
C SER A 115 16.93 -17.18 9.70
N LYS A 116 17.77 -16.65 8.81
CA LYS A 116 19.01 -17.32 8.43
C LYS A 116 20.03 -17.19 9.56
N SER A 117 20.84 -18.22 9.74
CA SER A 117 22.00 -18.14 10.61
C SER A 117 22.99 -17.07 10.12
N LEU A 118 23.78 -16.51 11.03
CA LEU A 118 24.81 -15.53 10.67
C LEU A 118 25.82 -16.10 9.65
N VAL A 119 26.14 -17.39 9.76
CA VAL A 119 27.06 -18.08 8.81
C VAL A 119 26.49 -18.10 7.40
N GLU A 120 25.19 -18.40 7.24
CA GLU A 120 24.52 -18.37 5.93
C GLU A 120 24.48 -16.95 5.36
N ILE A 121 24.19 -15.95 6.18
CA ILE A 121 24.20 -14.54 5.78
C ILE A 121 25.59 -14.12 5.29
N LEU A 122 26.65 -14.51 6.03
CA LEU A 122 28.03 -14.23 5.68
C LEU A 122 28.43 -14.89 4.36
N ASN A 123 28.08 -16.16 4.17
CA ASN A 123 28.35 -16.89 2.92
C ASN A 123 27.66 -16.23 1.72
N GLU A 124 26.42 -15.77 1.86
CA GLU A 124 25.73 -15.04 0.80
C GLU A 124 26.44 -13.71 0.46
N ILE A 125 26.90 -12.98 1.48
CA ILE A 125 27.57 -11.69 1.27
C ILE A 125 28.95 -11.90 0.67
N ALA A 126 29.69 -12.93 1.08
CA ALA A 126 30.98 -13.32 0.50
C ALA A 126 30.86 -13.66 -0.99
N ASN A 127 29.76 -14.30 -1.38
CA ASN A 127 29.44 -14.59 -2.78
C ASN A 127 28.94 -13.36 -3.57
N THR A 128 28.73 -12.22 -2.90
CA THR A 128 28.31 -10.98 -3.55
C THR A 128 29.54 -10.12 -3.85
N ASN A 129 29.67 -9.60 -5.07
CA ASN A 129 30.80 -8.74 -5.42
C ASN A 129 30.73 -7.39 -4.66
N CYS A 130 31.43 -7.30 -3.54
CA CYS A 130 31.42 -6.13 -2.64
C CYS A 130 32.69 -5.30 -2.87
N LYS A 131 32.53 -4.00 -3.14
CA LYS A 131 33.66 -3.11 -3.50
C LYS A 131 34.56 -2.74 -2.31
N SER A 132 34.08 -2.89 -1.07
CA SER A 132 34.83 -2.51 0.13
C SER A 132 34.39 -3.29 1.38
N VAL A 133 35.28 -3.41 2.38
CA VAL A 133 34.98 -4.01 3.70
C VAL A 133 33.82 -3.29 4.39
N LYS A 134 33.76 -1.96 4.29
CA LYS A 134 32.63 -1.17 4.80
C LYS A 134 31.29 -1.63 4.20
N SER A 135 31.23 -1.89 2.90
CA SER A 135 30.02 -2.37 2.24
C SER A 135 29.61 -3.79 2.68
N VAL A 136 30.60 -4.63 3.02
CA VAL A 136 30.36 -5.97 3.58
C VAL A 136 29.74 -5.84 4.97
N ILE A 137 30.35 -5.08 5.87
CA ILE A 137 29.86 -4.88 7.25
C ILE A 137 28.45 -4.29 7.24
N GLN A 138 28.20 -3.28 6.41
CA GLN A 138 26.85 -2.69 6.27
C GLN A 138 25.82 -3.72 5.79
N LYS A 139 26.16 -4.55 4.80
CA LYS A 139 25.26 -5.61 4.32
C LYS A 139 24.99 -6.68 5.38
N VAL A 140 26.00 -7.06 6.16
CA VAL A 140 25.84 -8.00 7.29
C VAL A 140 24.85 -7.41 8.28
N PHE A 141 25.10 -6.18 8.72
CA PHE A 141 24.23 -5.49 9.69
C PHE A 141 22.79 -5.38 9.19
N ILE A 142 22.58 -4.89 7.95
CA ILE A 142 21.24 -4.77 7.37
C ILE A 142 20.56 -6.14 7.29
N LYS A 143 21.24 -7.17 6.74
CA LYS A 143 20.63 -8.50 6.61
C LYS A 143 20.28 -9.11 7.96
N SER A 144 21.14 -8.97 8.97
CA SER A 144 20.90 -9.45 10.33
C SER A 144 19.73 -8.73 11.01
N CYS A 145 19.64 -7.39 10.90
CA CYS A 145 18.54 -6.62 11.49
C CYS A 145 17.20 -6.79 10.76
N THR A 146 17.22 -7.18 9.48
CA THR A 146 15.99 -7.45 8.70
C THR A 146 15.42 -8.85 8.91
N GLN A 147 16.16 -9.75 9.56
CA GLN A 147 15.58 -11.04 9.97
C GLN A 147 14.55 -10.78 11.08
N ARG A 148 13.41 -11.49 11.03
CA ARG A 148 12.45 -11.51 12.12
C ARG A 148 12.51 -12.86 12.79
N ASP A 149 12.89 -12.85 14.06
CA ASP A 149 12.77 -13.99 14.96
C ASP A 149 11.85 -13.61 16.11
N TYR A 150 10.98 -14.53 16.49
CA TYR A 150 10.23 -14.39 17.72
C TYR A 150 11.20 -14.48 18.90
N SER A 151 11.36 -13.39 19.63
CA SER A 151 12.15 -13.43 20.87
C SER A 151 11.44 -14.31 21.92
N ALA A 152 12.18 -14.94 22.82
CA ALA A 152 11.58 -15.72 23.91
C ALA A 152 10.56 -14.89 24.73
N GLN A 153 10.80 -13.58 24.86
CA GLN A 153 9.88 -12.63 25.48
C GLN A 153 8.59 -12.50 24.67
N GLU A 154 8.67 -12.31 23.35
CA GLU A 154 7.53 -12.22 22.44
C GLU A 154 6.68 -13.50 22.46
N VAL A 155 7.32 -14.66 22.49
CA VAL A 155 6.65 -15.96 22.66
C VAL A 155 5.96 -16.05 24.01
N GLY A 156 6.61 -15.60 25.08
CA GLY A 156 6.02 -15.54 26.43
C GLY A 156 4.76 -14.66 26.48
N HIS A 157 4.82 -13.45 25.91
CA HIS A 157 3.65 -12.58 25.81
C HIS A 157 2.52 -13.22 25.00
N PHE A 158 2.86 -13.90 23.90
CA PHE A 158 1.86 -14.62 23.10
C PHE A 158 1.16 -15.72 23.89
N ILE A 159 1.93 -16.61 24.54
CA ILE A 159 1.41 -17.76 25.29
C ILE A 159 0.56 -17.29 26.46
N MET A 160 1.00 -16.24 27.16
CA MET A 160 0.29 -15.66 28.30
C MET A 160 -0.89 -14.76 27.88
N SER A 161 -1.12 -14.55 26.58
CA SER A 161 -2.11 -13.61 26.03
C SER A 161 -1.92 -12.17 26.56
N GLU A 162 -0.68 -11.78 26.83
CA GLU A 162 -0.30 -10.46 27.32
C GLU A 162 -0.10 -9.46 26.19
N LYS A 163 -0.27 -8.17 26.49
CA LYS A 163 -0.11 -7.11 25.49
C LYS A 163 1.36 -7.00 25.05
N TYR A 164 1.61 -7.09 23.74
CA TYR A 164 2.92 -6.85 23.14
C TYR A 164 3.45 -5.43 23.30
N VAL A 165 2.55 -4.45 23.34
CA VAL A 165 2.89 -3.04 23.47
C VAL A 165 1.95 -2.41 24.49
N SER A 166 2.56 -1.79 25.49
CA SER A 166 1.88 -0.89 26.41
C SER A 166 2.18 0.55 25.99
N SER A 167 1.13 1.35 25.76
CA SER A 167 1.28 2.77 25.44
C SER A 167 0.55 3.60 26.47
N SER A 168 1.16 4.71 26.88
CA SER A 168 0.50 5.75 27.68
C SER A 168 -0.50 6.57 26.86
N ARG A 169 -0.51 6.42 25.54
CA ARG A 169 -1.42 7.14 24.64
C ARG A 169 -2.71 6.34 24.45
N ALA A 170 -3.84 7.00 24.66
CA ALA A 170 -5.14 6.46 24.34
C ALA A 170 -5.33 6.43 22.81
N PHE A 171 -5.67 5.27 22.28
CA PHE A 171 -6.06 5.12 20.88
C PHE A 171 -7.59 5.11 20.81
N VAL A 172 -8.15 5.89 19.88
CA VAL A 172 -9.58 5.89 19.59
C VAL A 172 -9.79 5.18 18.27
N ASN A 173 -10.47 4.03 18.31
CA ASN A 173 -10.90 3.35 17.10
C ASN A 173 -12.11 4.09 16.53
N VAL A 174 -11.93 4.79 15.42
CA VAL A 174 -13.03 5.47 14.73
C VAL A 174 -13.61 4.49 13.72
N PHE A 175 -14.73 3.86 14.08
CA PHE A 175 -15.53 3.11 13.13
C PHE A 175 -16.31 4.10 12.27
N LEU A 176 -16.19 4.01 10.95
CA LEU A 176 -16.91 4.85 9.98
C LEU A 176 -17.95 4.03 9.19
N PRO A 177 -18.94 3.38 9.84
CA PRO A 177 -20.02 2.76 9.11
C PRO A 177 -20.91 3.88 8.54
N LYS A 178 -21.31 3.74 7.28
CA LYS A 178 -22.08 4.78 6.58
C LYS A 178 -23.56 4.80 7.02
N ASN A 179 -24.06 3.71 7.61
CA ASN A 179 -25.50 3.42 7.74
C ASN A 179 -25.95 2.81 9.08
N ASP A 180 -25.10 2.70 10.11
CA ASP A 180 -25.57 2.14 11.38
C ASP A 180 -26.19 3.24 12.25
N GLU A 181 -27.50 3.13 12.48
CA GLU A 181 -28.20 3.92 13.47
C GLU A 181 -27.57 3.66 14.85
N TRP A 182 -27.02 4.71 15.46
CA TRP A 182 -26.46 4.60 16.81
C TRP A 182 -27.58 4.25 17.79
N VAL A 183 -27.56 3.03 18.32
CA VAL A 183 -28.45 2.66 19.43
C VAL A 183 -27.87 3.24 20.72
N MET A 184 -28.65 4.10 21.36
CA MET A 184 -28.30 4.73 22.63
C MET A 184 -28.17 3.65 23.72
N ILE A 185 -27.03 3.60 24.40
CA ILE A 185 -26.96 3.01 25.74
C ILE A 185 -27.34 4.15 26.68
N GLU A 186 -28.42 3.95 27.43
CA GLU A 186 -29.14 4.92 28.26
C GLU A 186 -28.21 5.88 29.02
N ASP A 187 -28.38 7.20 28.84
CA ASP A 187 -28.82 8.14 29.89
C ASP A 187 -28.85 9.64 29.49
N ASP A 188 -28.90 10.00 28.21
CA ASP A 188 -29.14 11.41 27.84
C ASP A 188 -29.85 11.51 26.48
N ASN A 189 -31.05 12.11 26.47
CA ASN A 189 -31.94 12.28 25.29
C ASN A 189 -31.38 13.20 24.18
N LYS A 190 -30.06 13.32 24.05
CA LYS A 190 -29.40 14.15 23.02
C LYS A 190 -29.01 13.26 21.83
N LYS A 191 -29.78 13.33 20.74
CA LYS A 191 -29.37 12.79 19.44
C LYS A 191 -28.14 13.56 18.95
N GLY A 192 -26.95 13.03 19.19
CA GLY A 192 -25.71 13.56 18.65
C GLY A 192 -25.56 13.19 17.18
N LEU A 193 -25.01 14.10 16.38
CA LEU A 193 -24.56 13.80 15.01
C LEU A 193 -23.51 12.67 15.03
N SER A 194 -23.53 11.81 14.00
CA SER A 194 -22.49 10.82 13.77
C SER A 194 -21.12 11.49 13.63
N ILE A 195 -20.04 10.73 13.85
CA ILE A 195 -18.68 11.29 13.73
C ILE A 195 -18.39 11.80 12.32
N VAL A 196 -18.99 11.18 11.30
CA VAL A 196 -18.92 11.60 9.89
C VAL A 196 -19.64 12.93 9.70
N GLU A 197 -20.86 13.08 10.22
CA GLU A 197 -21.63 14.34 10.10
C GLU A 197 -20.95 15.48 10.85
N LYS A 198 -20.42 15.22 12.06
CA LYS A 198 -19.59 16.19 12.79
C LYS A 198 -18.37 16.60 11.99
N TYR A 199 -17.73 15.65 11.31
CA TYR A 199 -16.59 15.93 10.44
C TYR A 199 -17.00 16.72 9.19
N MET A 200 -18.14 16.43 8.58
CA MET A 200 -18.66 17.20 7.43
C MET A 200 -18.97 18.65 7.79
N GLN A 201 -19.37 18.90 9.04
CA GLN A 201 -19.65 20.25 9.55
C GLN A 201 -18.41 20.97 10.10
N ARG A 202 -17.23 20.35 10.04
CA ARG A 202 -16.00 20.97 10.56
C ARG A 202 -15.64 22.22 9.75
N SER A 203 -14.95 23.17 10.39
CA SER A 203 -14.44 24.36 9.71
C SER A 203 -13.41 24.00 8.63
N ASN A 204 -13.55 24.63 7.45
CA ASN A 204 -12.61 24.53 6.33
C ASN A 204 -11.18 25.01 6.66
N TYR A 205 -10.96 25.59 7.86
CA TYR A 205 -9.63 25.88 8.38
C TYR A 205 -8.72 24.65 8.38
N PHE A 206 -9.26 23.47 8.69
CA PHE A 206 -8.48 22.23 8.72
C PHE A 206 -8.09 21.74 7.33
N ASP A 207 -8.94 21.98 6.31
CA ASP A 207 -8.63 21.62 4.92
C ASP A 207 -7.48 22.46 4.38
N LYS A 208 -7.48 23.78 4.65
CA LYS A 208 -6.35 24.67 4.31
C LYS A 208 -5.03 24.21 4.95
N LYS A 209 -5.07 23.69 6.17
CA LYS A 209 -3.88 23.20 6.87
C LYS A 209 -3.37 21.89 6.27
N ILE A 210 -4.28 21.00 5.83
CA ILE A 210 -3.94 19.78 5.09
C ILE A 210 -3.38 20.12 3.71
N GLU A 211 -3.98 21.03 2.96
CA GLU A 211 -3.43 21.51 1.68
C GLU A 211 -2.02 22.08 1.87
N ASN A 212 -1.81 22.92 2.88
CA ASN A 212 -0.48 23.43 3.21
C ASN A 212 0.49 22.30 3.58
N PHE A 213 0.06 21.33 4.39
CA PHE A 213 0.89 20.17 4.75
C PHE A 213 1.25 19.30 3.52
N LEU A 214 0.29 19.05 2.63
CA LEU A 214 0.49 18.24 1.42
C LEU A 214 1.33 18.98 0.36
N THR A 215 1.23 20.31 0.29
CA THR A 215 2.01 21.16 -0.63
C THR A 215 3.40 21.50 -0.10
N CYS A 216 3.64 21.42 1.22
CA CYS A 216 4.97 21.55 1.83
C CYS A 216 5.99 20.53 1.28
N HIS A 217 5.56 19.36 0.79
CA HIS A 217 6.45 18.38 0.16
C HIS A 217 6.66 18.57 -1.35
N CYS A 218 5.94 19.49 -1.99
CA CYS A 218 6.05 19.77 -3.42
C CYS A 218 6.92 21.00 -3.73
N ASN A 219 7.15 21.89 -2.76
CA ASN A 219 7.95 23.09 -2.95
C ASN A 219 9.45 22.83 -2.70
N GLY A 220 10.14 22.44 -3.77
CA GLY A 220 11.49 22.92 -4.08
C GLY A 220 12.64 22.57 -3.13
N VAL A 221 13.09 21.32 -3.13
CA VAL A 221 14.52 21.04 -2.99
C VAL A 221 14.96 20.26 -4.24
N PRO A 222 15.90 20.79 -5.06
CA PRO A 222 16.46 20.04 -6.17
C PRO A 222 17.11 18.76 -5.63
N LYS A 223 16.70 17.60 -6.14
CA LYS A 223 17.39 16.34 -5.89
C LYS A 223 18.71 16.36 -6.65
N GLY A 224 19.80 16.68 -5.95
CA GLY A 224 21.16 16.54 -6.46
C GLY A 224 22.12 17.56 -5.87
N GLN A 225 22.65 17.28 -4.68
CA GLN A 225 23.99 17.65 -4.21
C GLN A 225 24.22 17.08 -2.81
N ALA A 226 24.78 15.87 -2.76
CA ALA A 226 25.70 15.30 -1.77
C ALA A 226 25.93 13.82 -2.12
#